data_AF-A0A165E8A9-F1
#
_entry.id   AF-A0A165E8A9-F1
#
_cell.length_a   1.000
_cell.length_b   1.000
_cell.length_c   1.000
_cell.angle_alpha   90.00
_cell.angle_beta   90.00
_cell.angle_gamma   90.00
#
_symmetry.space_group_name_H-M   'P 1'
#
loop_
_entity.id
_entity.type
_entity.pdbx_description
1 polymer ?
#
loop_
_entity_poly.entity_id
_entity_poly.type
_entity_poly.pdbx_seq_one_letter_code
_entity_poly.pdbx_strand_id
1 'polypeptide(L)'
;MSFARPALPLYISFSASRTVVSSVRRRNLNWNAVRREEADHRASSKLFEDAAREEAEERKHPPCPSQVSILEGQNENWTGEESIQDAVLRMLVDKYKPLRSGPIRTADEKLKQDLPKVSAPDTITGLTSDISAGELAANINASSNTAQDAPRRYLPGEPLLPSIEGHKPWHTTFKVPSHATSNVRHGHFPSPSPKAAPSPVLDEKAKRKERETRRRTEQAGRLSRAKESTLDYRLGIKGDAAVQRRVNPITLKGWASLVEDRIESARQEGLFRNVKGRGQPLESTTQDSNPFIAREEFLMNRIVQRQGAAPPWVEVQGEMELAVTSFRTVLKQSWTRRAIRMLTLQPTDLLPKLTLDDVIALRDAEWEAREQAFHETALEEVNALVRKYNGLAPYAVRKGYYSRSAELDKAYRDSAEDILQGLAERMSSVNKSGRFSGVTDGWEDDDRATEPPGVTSSVSRWTLRDLLRDWWTSFRGR
;
A
#
# COMPACT_ATOMS: atom_id res chain seq x y z
N MET A 1 30.22 -42.45 44.99
CA MET A 1 30.12 -41.41 46.03
C MET A 1 29.67 -40.13 45.34
N SER A 2 28.41 -39.97 44.94
CA SER A 2 27.13 -39.92 45.69
C SER A 2 26.83 -38.52 46.24
N PHE A 3 25.61 -38.08 45.88
CA PHE A 3 24.78 -36.97 46.40
C PHE A 3 25.04 -35.57 45.82
N ALA A 4 24.04 -34.75 45.46
CA ALA A 4 22.59 -34.90 45.29
C ALA A 4 22.07 -33.61 44.60
N ARG A 5 20.97 -33.72 43.83
CA ARG A 5 20.21 -32.61 43.24
C ARG A 5 19.30 -31.94 44.29
N PRO A 6 18.98 -30.63 44.16
CA PRO A 6 17.77 -30.06 44.75
C PRO A 6 16.65 -29.85 43.70
N ALA A 7 15.42 -29.93 44.21
CA ALA A 7 14.15 -30.07 43.49
C ALA A 7 13.50 -28.74 43.06
N LEU A 8 12.59 -28.84 42.09
CA LEU A 8 11.72 -27.80 41.52
C LEU A 8 10.52 -27.48 42.44
N PRO A 9 10.01 -26.23 42.48
CA PRO A 9 8.67 -25.93 42.98
C PRO A 9 7.61 -25.91 41.86
N LEU A 10 6.52 -26.64 42.10
CA LEU A 10 5.29 -26.68 41.32
C LEU A 10 4.51 -25.36 41.48
N TYR A 11 4.20 -24.68 40.38
CA TYR A 11 3.23 -23.57 40.34
C TYR A 11 1.91 -24.09 39.75
N ILE A 12 0.89 -24.11 40.61
CA ILE A 12 -0.49 -24.50 40.28
C ILE A 12 -1.25 -23.25 39.84
N SER A 13 -1.65 -23.21 38.57
CA SER A 13 -2.48 -22.15 37.98
C SER A 13 -3.97 -22.45 38.20
N PHE A 14 -4.65 -21.62 38.99
CA PHE A 14 -6.11 -21.61 39.14
C PHE A 14 -6.76 -20.86 37.96
N SER A 15 -7.53 -21.58 37.15
CA SER A 15 -8.44 -21.03 36.14
C SER A 15 -9.88 -21.12 36.66
N ALA A 16 -10.51 -19.97 36.89
CA ALA A 16 -11.91 -19.88 37.29
C ALA A 16 -12.78 -19.74 36.04
N SER A 17 -13.57 -20.77 35.73
CA SER A 17 -14.62 -20.73 34.70
C SER A 17 -15.98 -20.88 35.36
N ARG A 18 -16.82 -19.85 35.22
CA ARG A 18 -18.22 -19.83 35.64
C ARG A 18 -19.04 -20.78 34.77
N THR A 19 -19.67 -21.78 35.37
CA THR A 19 -20.71 -22.61 34.73
C THR A 19 -22.06 -22.38 35.41
N VAL A 20 -23.04 -22.02 34.58
CA VAL A 20 -24.45 -21.78 34.90
C VAL A 20 -25.13 -23.12 35.21
N VAL A 21 -25.86 -23.17 36.34
CA VAL A 21 -26.64 -24.33 36.79
C VAL A 21 -28.00 -24.31 36.10
N SER A 22 -28.33 -25.34 35.32
CA SER A 22 -29.70 -25.71 34.98
C SER A 22 -30.00 -27.11 35.52
N SER A 23 -31.06 -27.20 36.32
CA SER A 23 -31.46 -28.41 37.03
C SER A 23 -32.46 -29.22 36.19
N VAL A 24 -32.17 -30.50 35.96
CA VAL A 24 -33.15 -31.48 35.48
C VAL A 24 -33.04 -32.74 36.33
N ARG A 25 -34.09 -33.02 37.10
CA ARG A 25 -34.27 -34.22 37.92
C ARG A 25 -34.26 -35.48 37.04
N ARG A 26 -33.41 -36.46 37.36
CA ARG A 26 -33.61 -37.85 36.95
C ARG A 26 -33.83 -38.73 38.18
N ARG A 27 -34.91 -39.51 38.13
CA ARG A 27 -35.30 -40.49 39.14
C ARG A 27 -34.42 -41.73 39.00
N ASN A 28 -33.84 -42.19 40.12
CA ASN A 28 -33.22 -43.50 40.23
C ASN A 28 -34.31 -44.57 40.41
N LEU A 29 -34.25 -45.62 39.59
CA LEU A 29 -34.92 -46.90 39.84
C LEU A 29 -33.86 -47.98 39.69
N ASN A 30 -33.53 -48.61 40.82
CA ASN A 30 -32.62 -49.74 40.92
C ASN A 30 -33.41 -51.02 40.63
N TRP A 31 -32.91 -51.89 39.75
CA TRP A 31 -33.48 -53.23 39.53
C TRP A 31 -32.35 -54.25 39.44
N ASN A 32 -32.09 -54.91 40.55
CA ASN A 32 -31.49 -56.24 40.54
C ASN A 32 -32.52 -57.19 39.92
N ALA A 33 -32.34 -57.54 38.64
CA ALA A 33 -32.99 -58.69 38.04
C ALA A 33 -31.96 -59.46 37.21
N VAL A 34 -31.44 -60.52 37.81
CA VAL A 34 -30.82 -61.62 37.10
C VAL A 34 -31.88 -62.19 36.16
N ARG A 35 -31.80 -61.89 34.86
CA ARG A 35 -32.62 -62.52 33.84
C ARG A 35 -31.75 -63.54 33.12
N ARG A 36 -32.06 -64.82 33.32
CA ARG A 36 -31.51 -65.95 32.56
C ARG A 36 -31.88 -65.75 31.10
N GLU A 37 -30.91 -65.88 30.21
CA GLU A 37 -31.14 -65.94 28.76
C GLU A 37 -31.76 -67.29 28.43
N GLU A 38 -33.08 -67.31 28.23
CA GLU A 38 -33.72 -68.38 27.45
C GLU A 38 -33.67 -67.94 25.99
N ALA A 39 -33.11 -68.78 25.12
CA ALA A 39 -33.05 -68.51 23.69
C ALA A 39 -34.47 -68.59 23.11
N ASP A 40 -35.08 -67.43 22.87
CA ASP A 40 -36.39 -67.34 22.22
C ASP A 40 -36.27 -67.79 20.76
N HIS A 41 -36.71 -69.01 20.44
CA HIS A 41 -36.78 -69.58 19.09
C HIS A 41 -37.88 -68.96 18.19
N ARG A 42 -38.22 -67.69 18.45
CA ARG A 42 -39.25 -66.96 17.70
C ARG A 42 -38.67 -66.51 16.37
N ALA A 43 -39.36 -66.76 15.25
CA ALA A 43 -38.86 -66.39 13.93
C ALA A 43 -38.48 -64.89 13.79
N SER A 44 -39.10 -64.01 14.60
CA SER A 44 -38.77 -62.60 14.67
C SER A 44 -37.41 -62.30 15.31
N SER A 45 -36.96 -63.08 16.32
CA SER A 45 -35.64 -62.85 16.95
C SER A 45 -34.51 -63.14 15.97
N LYS A 46 -34.66 -64.19 15.15
CA LYS A 46 -33.72 -64.54 14.09
C LYS A 46 -33.64 -63.46 13.00
N LEU A 47 -34.77 -62.83 12.64
CA LEU A 47 -34.78 -61.70 11.70
C LEU A 47 -34.04 -60.47 12.25
N PHE A 48 -34.18 -60.19 13.54
CA PHE A 48 -33.44 -59.09 14.17
C PHE A 48 -31.95 -59.39 14.34
N GLU A 49 -31.59 -60.63 14.63
CA GLU A 49 -30.18 -61.06 14.65
C GLU A 49 -29.54 -61.02 13.26
N ASP A 50 -30.25 -61.47 12.22
CA ASP A 50 -29.75 -61.41 10.85
C ASP A 50 -29.66 -59.96 10.37
N ALA A 51 -30.61 -59.08 10.69
CA ALA A 51 -30.52 -57.65 10.40
C ALA A 51 -29.34 -56.98 11.16
N ALA A 52 -29.09 -57.36 12.41
CA ALA A 52 -27.94 -56.86 13.16
C ALA A 52 -26.61 -57.39 12.60
N ARG A 53 -26.60 -58.59 12.03
CA ARG A 53 -25.43 -59.19 11.38
C ARG A 53 -25.15 -58.52 10.03
N GLU A 54 -26.19 -58.21 9.25
CA GLU A 54 -26.10 -57.45 8.00
C GLU A 54 -25.60 -56.02 8.26
N GLU A 55 -26.11 -55.32 9.28
CA GLU A 55 -25.61 -53.98 9.67
C GLU A 55 -24.15 -54.04 10.14
N ALA A 56 -23.73 -55.13 10.80
CA ALA A 56 -22.34 -55.34 11.21
C ALA A 56 -21.41 -55.70 10.03
N GLU A 57 -21.92 -56.35 8.99
CA GLU A 57 -21.19 -56.63 7.74
C GLU A 57 -21.09 -55.38 6.86
N GLU A 58 -22.14 -54.57 6.76
CA GLU A 58 -22.10 -53.25 6.11
C GLU A 58 -21.07 -52.33 6.79
N ARG A 59 -20.96 -52.37 8.13
CA ARG A 59 -19.90 -51.62 8.85
C ARG A 59 -18.48 -52.12 8.58
N LYS A 60 -18.29 -53.36 8.11
CA LYS A 60 -16.97 -53.92 7.76
C LYS A 60 -16.52 -53.57 6.34
N HIS A 61 -17.46 -53.22 5.45
CA HIS A 61 -17.16 -52.79 4.09
C HIS A 61 -17.31 -51.25 4.00
N PRO A 62 -16.21 -50.47 4.01
CA PRO A 62 -16.33 -49.03 3.82
C PRO A 62 -16.93 -48.75 2.43
N PRO A 63 -17.89 -47.81 2.30
CA PRO A 63 -18.37 -47.40 0.99
C PRO A 63 -17.18 -46.86 0.19
N CYS A 64 -17.11 -47.22 -1.10
CA CYS A 64 -16.13 -46.63 -2.02
C CYS A 64 -16.12 -45.11 -1.83
N PRO A 65 -14.97 -44.49 -1.53
CA PRO A 65 -14.92 -43.08 -1.21
C PRO A 65 -15.44 -42.30 -2.42
N SER A 66 -16.47 -41.49 -2.19
CA SER A 66 -16.92 -40.50 -3.16
C SER A 66 -15.72 -39.63 -3.58
N GLN A 67 -15.71 -39.17 -4.83
CA GLN A 67 -14.65 -38.29 -5.33
C GLN A 67 -14.45 -37.05 -4.44
N VAL A 68 -15.50 -36.62 -3.74
CA VAL A 68 -15.47 -35.53 -2.76
C VAL A 68 -14.57 -35.89 -1.56
N SER A 69 -14.73 -37.07 -0.97
CA SER A 69 -13.86 -37.54 0.13
C SER A 69 -12.40 -37.73 -0.30
N ILE A 70 -12.13 -38.04 -1.57
CA ILE A 70 -10.76 -38.10 -2.11
C ILE A 70 -10.16 -36.69 -2.24
N LEU A 71 -10.96 -35.73 -2.71
CA LEU A 71 -10.53 -34.33 -2.84
C LEU A 71 -10.35 -33.63 -1.49
N GLU A 72 -11.17 -33.96 -0.48
CA GLU A 72 -11.02 -33.50 0.90
C GLU A 72 -9.72 -33.99 1.56
N GLY A 73 -9.25 -35.20 1.21
CA GLY A 73 -7.96 -35.71 1.69
C GLY A 73 -6.74 -35.12 0.97
N GLN A 74 -6.93 -34.57 -0.24
CA GLN A 74 -5.83 -33.99 -1.03
C GLN A 74 -5.47 -32.57 -0.62
N ASN A 75 -6.43 -31.79 -0.13
CA ASN A 75 -6.21 -30.42 0.32
C ASN A 75 -6.91 -30.21 1.66
N GLU A 76 -6.13 -30.20 2.75
CA GLU A 76 -6.64 -29.87 4.08
C GLU A 76 -7.29 -28.48 4.07
N ASN A 77 -8.44 -28.32 4.74
CA ASN A 77 -9.10 -27.02 4.86
C ASN A 77 -8.19 -26.05 5.62
N TRP A 78 -8.01 -24.84 5.08
CA TRP A 78 -7.14 -23.82 5.68
C TRP A 78 -7.58 -23.45 7.10
N THR A 79 -6.74 -23.74 8.10
CA THR A 79 -7.02 -23.53 9.53
C THR A 79 -6.56 -22.16 10.05
N GLY A 80 -5.98 -21.31 9.20
CA GLY A 80 -5.43 -20.00 9.58
C GLY A 80 -3.93 -20.01 9.84
N GLU A 81 -3.36 -21.17 10.15
CA GLU A 81 -1.91 -21.39 10.28
C GLU A 81 -1.46 -22.33 9.14
N GLU A 82 -0.44 -21.92 8.38
CA GLU A 82 0.13 -22.76 7.31
C GLU A 82 0.82 -23.99 7.91
N SER A 83 0.70 -25.15 7.25
CA SER A 83 1.43 -26.34 7.66
C SER A 83 2.94 -26.09 7.50
N ILE A 84 3.76 -26.74 8.31
CA ILE A 84 5.23 -26.57 8.27
C ILE A 84 5.77 -26.93 6.88
N GLN A 85 5.18 -27.94 6.23
CA GLN A 85 5.55 -28.39 4.90
C GLN A 85 5.27 -27.30 3.87
N ASP A 86 4.10 -26.65 3.94
CA ASP A 86 3.73 -25.57 3.02
C ASP A 86 4.53 -24.30 3.29
N ALA A 87 4.80 -23.97 4.56
CA ALA A 87 5.68 -22.87 4.96
C ALA A 87 7.11 -23.05 4.43
N VAL A 88 7.66 -24.27 4.56
CA VAL A 88 8.99 -24.61 4.05
C VAL A 88 8.99 -24.65 2.52
N LEU A 89 7.95 -25.19 1.88
CA LEU A 89 7.80 -25.19 0.44
C LEU A 89 7.75 -23.76 -0.11
N ARG A 90 6.97 -22.87 0.51
CA ARG A 90 6.93 -21.45 0.19
C ARG A 90 8.30 -20.80 0.36
N MET A 91 8.99 -21.06 1.48
CA MET A 91 10.34 -20.54 1.73
C MET A 91 11.35 -21.04 0.68
N LEU A 92 11.23 -22.30 0.23
CA LEU A 92 12.08 -22.87 -0.82
C LEU A 92 11.74 -22.32 -2.21
N VAL A 93 10.45 -22.15 -2.53
CA VAL A 93 9.99 -21.56 -3.80
C VAL A 93 10.33 -20.08 -3.88
N ASP A 94 10.28 -19.35 -2.77
CA ASP A 94 10.69 -17.94 -2.71
C ASP A 94 12.22 -17.81 -2.79
N LYS A 95 12.97 -18.69 -2.10
CA LYS A 95 14.45 -18.69 -2.13
C LYS A 95 15.00 -19.14 -3.49
N TYR A 96 14.32 -20.08 -4.16
CA TYR A 96 14.66 -20.58 -5.48
C TYR A 96 13.54 -20.29 -6.47
N LYS A 97 13.17 -19.01 -6.56
CA LYS A 97 12.14 -18.58 -7.50
C LYS A 97 12.53 -19.01 -8.90
N PRO A 98 11.76 -19.90 -9.57
CA PRO A 98 12.19 -20.47 -10.82
C PRO A 98 12.41 -19.34 -11.82
N LEU A 99 13.56 -19.37 -12.48
CA LEU A 99 13.86 -18.45 -13.58
C LEU A 99 12.71 -18.54 -14.58
N ARG A 100 12.23 -17.37 -15.02
CA ARG A 100 11.13 -17.26 -15.98
C ARG A 100 11.60 -17.80 -17.32
N SER A 101 11.56 -19.12 -17.47
CA SER A 101 12.02 -19.84 -18.65
C SER A 101 10.85 -19.91 -19.64
N GLY A 102 10.97 -19.14 -20.71
CA GLY A 102 9.99 -19.10 -21.79
C GLY A 102 9.92 -17.72 -22.44
N PRO A 103 9.49 -17.63 -23.72
CA PRO A 103 9.21 -16.35 -24.36
C PRO A 103 8.13 -15.60 -23.56
N ILE A 104 8.31 -14.28 -23.40
CA ILE A 104 7.39 -13.42 -22.66
C ILE A 104 6.05 -13.39 -23.41
N ARG A 105 5.08 -14.20 -22.97
CA ARG A 105 3.71 -14.20 -23.51
C ARG A 105 2.91 -13.05 -22.91
N THR A 106 2.14 -12.36 -23.75
CA THR A 106 1.21 -11.31 -23.32
C THR A 106 0.01 -11.92 -22.58
N ALA A 107 -0.68 -11.13 -21.76
CA ALA A 107 -1.86 -11.59 -21.02
C ALA A 107 -2.96 -12.11 -21.97
N ASP A 108 -3.12 -11.47 -23.13
CA ASP A 108 -4.09 -11.86 -24.17
C ASP A 108 -3.74 -13.19 -24.84
N GLU A 109 -2.45 -13.51 -25.02
CA GLU A 109 -2.00 -14.81 -25.54
C GLU A 109 -2.29 -15.95 -24.56
N LYS A 110 -2.18 -15.68 -23.25
CA LYS A 110 -2.51 -16.68 -22.22
C LYS A 110 -4.00 -16.96 -22.13
N LEU A 111 -4.84 -15.93 -22.34
CA LEU A 111 -6.30 -16.07 -22.35
C LEU A 111 -6.82 -16.75 -23.64
N LYS A 112 -6.07 -16.66 -24.74
CA LYS A 112 -6.38 -17.34 -26.01
C LYS A 112 -5.94 -18.80 -26.07
N GLN A 113 -5.02 -19.23 -25.20
CA GLN A 113 -4.70 -20.65 -25.11
C GLN A 113 -5.83 -21.36 -24.38
N ASP A 114 -6.42 -22.35 -25.05
CA ASP A 114 -7.49 -23.17 -24.50
C ASP A 114 -7.12 -23.66 -23.10
N LEU A 115 -8.11 -23.61 -22.20
CA LEU A 115 -7.96 -24.12 -20.84
C LEU A 115 -7.41 -25.55 -20.88
N PRO A 116 -6.45 -25.90 -20.00
CA PRO A 116 -5.91 -27.25 -19.94
C PRO A 116 -7.08 -28.22 -19.75
N LYS A 117 -7.25 -29.12 -20.72
CA LYS A 117 -8.29 -30.16 -20.66
C LYS A 117 -7.97 -31.05 -19.47
N VAL A 118 -8.88 -31.11 -18.50
CA VAL A 118 -8.80 -32.05 -17.38
C VAL A 118 -8.93 -33.46 -17.98
N SER A 119 -7.83 -34.20 -18.00
CA SER A 119 -7.85 -35.62 -18.35
C SER A 119 -8.60 -36.37 -17.26
N ALA A 120 -9.82 -36.83 -17.57
CA ALA A 120 -10.47 -37.87 -16.77
C ALA A 120 -9.70 -39.19 -16.96
N PRO A 121 -9.44 -39.97 -15.90
CA PRO A 121 -8.68 -41.19 -16.02
C PRO A 121 -9.42 -42.24 -16.84
N ASP A 122 -8.66 -42.90 -17.71
CA ASP A 122 -9.09 -43.93 -18.63
C ASP A 122 -9.84 -45.07 -17.91
N THR A 123 -11.03 -45.37 -18.39
CA THR A 123 -11.76 -46.58 -18.01
C THR A 123 -11.02 -47.78 -18.60
N ILE A 124 -10.43 -48.59 -17.74
CA ILE A 124 -9.75 -49.83 -18.08
C ILE A 124 -10.73 -50.74 -18.83
N THR A 125 -10.42 -51.01 -20.10
CA THR A 125 -11.01 -52.08 -20.89
C THR A 125 -10.27 -53.39 -20.58
N GLY A 126 -11.00 -54.44 -20.20
CA GLY A 126 -10.45 -55.78 -20.09
C GLY A 126 -11.26 -56.75 -19.24
N LEU A 127 -12.41 -57.23 -19.74
CA LEU A 127 -12.58 -58.66 -20.03
C LEU A 127 -13.90 -58.90 -20.79
N THR A 128 -13.76 -59.67 -21.86
CA THR A 128 -14.75 -60.14 -22.81
C THR A 128 -15.59 -61.30 -22.26
N SER A 129 -16.90 -61.33 -22.56
CA SER A 129 -17.54 -62.44 -23.29
C SER A 129 -19.05 -62.22 -23.42
N ASP A 130 -19.47 -62.01 -24.68
CA ASP A 130 -20.65 -62.57 -25.36
C ASP A 130 -22.03 -62.56 -24.67
N ILE A 131 -23.00 -61.87 -25.29
CA ILE A 131 -24.17 -62.48 -25.96
C ILE A 131 -24.99 -61.39 -26.68
N SER A 132 -25.13 -61.60 -27.99
CA SER A 132 -26.19 -61.27 -28.96
C SER A 132 -26.94 -59.94 -28.90
N ALA A 133 -26.80 -59.19 -29.99
CA ALA A 133 -27.80 -58.26 -30.50
C ALA A 133 -29.08 -59.00 -30.95
N GLY A 134 -30.25 -58.38 -30.78
CA GLY A 134 -31.51 -58.84 -31.36
C GLY A 134 -32.75 -58.17 -30.74
N GLU A 135 -33.35 -57.27 -31.53
CA GLU A 135 -34.81 -56.99 -31.61
C GLU A 135 -35.59 -56.56 -30.35
N LEU A 136 -36.14 -55.33 -30.39
CA LEU A 136 -37.58 -55.08 -30.61
C LEU A 136 -37.93 -53.61 -30.40
N ALA A 137 -38.23 -52.93 -31.51
CA ALA A 137 -39.12 -51.79 -31.51
C ALA A 137 -40.56 -52.30 -31.58
N ALA A 138 -41.45 -51.82 -30.70
CA ALA A 138 -42.79 -51.31 -31.04
C ALA A 138 -43.71 -51.16 -29.81
N ASN A 139 -44.20 -49.92 -29.65
CA ASN A 139 -45.57 -49.52 -29.31
C ASN A 139 -46.28 -50.10 -28.09
N ILE A 140 -46.57 -49.23 -27.10
CA ILE A 140 -47.94 -49.06 -26.57
C ILE A 140 -48.19 -47.57 -26.33
N ASN A 141 -49.23 -47.03 -26.97
CA ASN A 141 -49.77 -45.69 -26.74
C ASN A 141 -50.81 -45.70 -25.61
N ALA A 142 -50.71 -44.66 -24.76
CA ALA A 142 -51.77 -43.92 -24.06
C ALA A 142 -52.71 -44.65 -23.05
N SER A 143 -52.75 -44.15 -21.80
CA SER A 143 -53.79 -43.17 -21.37
C SER A 143 -53.71 -42.82 -19.86
N SER A 144 -53.74 -41.51 -19.59
CA SER A 144 -54.40 -40.76 -18.50
C SER A 144 -54.17 -41.04 -17.00
N ASN A 145 -53.73 -39.95 -16.34
CA ASN A 145 -54.24 -39.34 -15.09
C ASN A 145 -53.63 -39.69 -13.70
N THR A 146 -53.05 -38.62 -13.12
CA THR A 146 -52.92 -38.26 -11.69
C THR A 146 -52.16 -39.18 -10.74
N ALA A 147 -50.92 -38.80 -10.40
CA ALA A 147 -50.31 -39.04 -9.10
C ALA A 147 -49.15 -38.06 -8.87
N GLN A 148 -48.86 -37.82 -7.60
CA GLN A 148 -48.30 -36.62 -7.02
C GLN A 148 -46.77 -36.44 -7.14
N ASP A 149 -46.35 -35.21 -6.84
CA ASP A 149 -44.99 -34.72 -6.61
C ASP A 149 -44.02 -35.76 -6.00
N ALA A 150 -43.02 -36.12 -6.79
CA ALA A 150 -41.72 -36.56 -6.31
C ALA A 150 -40.67 -35.55 -6.83
N PRO A 151 -39.71 -35.11 -6.00
CA PRO A 151 -38.70 -34.14 -6.44
C PRO A 151 -37.88 -34.75 -7.58
N ARG A 152 -38.01 -34.18 -8.78
CA ARG A 152 -37.24 -34.61 -9.95
C ARG A 152 -35.75 -34.44 -9.67
N ARG A 153 -35.00 -35.54 -9.74
CA ARG A 153 -33.54 -35.52 -9.79
C ARG A 153 -33.13 -34.87 -11.10
N TYR A 154 -32.42 -33.74 -11.04
CA TYR A 154 -31.87 -33.09 -12.21
C TYR A 154 -30.82 -33.99 -12.86
N LEU A 155 -31.05 -34.41 -14.09
CA LEU A 155 -30.04 -35.06 -14.94
C LEU A 155 -29.40 -33.97 -15.83
N PRO A 156 -28.06 -33.81 -15.80
CA PRO A 156 -27.38 -32.87 -16.67
C PRO A 156 -27.65 -33.19 -18.14
N GLY A 157 -28.39 -32.33 -18.84
CA GLY A 157 -28.71 -32.48 -20.27
C GLY A 157 -30.21 -32.57 -20.60
N GLU A 158 -31.09 -32.78 -19.61
CA GLU A 158 -32.54 -32.76 -19.85
C GLU A 158 -33.12 -31.34 -19.73
N PRO A 159 -33.95 -30.90 -20.69
CA PRO A 159 -34.62 -29.60 -20.59
C PRO A 159 -35.65 -29.63 -19.44
N LEU A 160 -35.54 -28.65 -18.54
CA LEU A 160 -36.40 -28.50 -17.34
C LEU A 160 -37.90 -28.39 -17.65
N LEU A 161 -38.24 -28.02 -18.89
CA LEU A 161 -39.60 -27.89 -19.38
C LEU A 161 -39.75 -28.72 -20.65
N PRO A 162 -40.90 -29.38 -20.87
CA PRO A 162 -41.18 -30.04 -22.14
C PRO A 162 -41.10 -29.00 -23.27
N SER A 163 -40.34 -29.32 -24.33
CA SER A 163 -40.24 -28.45 -25.49
C SER A 163 -41.59 -28.36 -26.18
N ILE A 164 -42.13 -27.16 -26.32
CA ILE A 164 -43.32 -26.92 -27.14
C ILE A 164 -42.90 -27.11 -28.61
N GLU A 165 -43.53 -28.05 -29.32
CA GLU A 165 -43.24 -28.31 -30.73
C GLU A 165 -43.31 -27.02 -31.56
N GLY A 166 -42.24 -26.71 -32.29
CA GLY A 166 -42.12 -25.51 -33.12
C GLY A 166 -41.61 -24.24 -32.41
N HIS A 167 -41.48 -24.24 -31.08
CA HIS A 167 -41.00 -23.06 -30.34
C HIS A 167 -39.51 -23.17 -30.00
N LYS A 168 -38.64 -22.58 -30.83
CA LYS A 168 -37.19 -22.52 -30.55
C LYS A 168 -36.89 -21.63 -29.34
N PRO A 169 -35.79 -21.86 -28.59
CA PRO A 169 -35.51 -21.15 -27.33
C PRO A 169 -35.45 -19.62 -27.47
N TRP A 170 -34.97 -19.12 -28.61
CA TRP A 170 -34.88 -17.68 -28.87
C TRP A 170 -36.21 -17.01 -29.24
N HIS A 171 -37.31 -17.76 -29.39
CA HIS A 171 -38.65 -17.18 -29.57
C HIS A 171 -39.27 -16.73 -28.24
N THR A 172 -38.69 -17.09 -27.08
CA THR A 172 -39.18 -16.61 -25.78
C THR A 172 -38.72 -15.17 -25.58
N THR A 173 -39.66 -14.22 -25.48
CA THR A 173 -39.36 -12.85 -25.05
C THR A 173 -39.50 -12.75 -23.53
N PHE A 174 -38.40 -12.42 -22.84
CA PHE A 174 -38.41 -12.21 -21.40
C PHE A 174 -39.31 -11.02 -21.06
N LYS A 175 -40.42 -11.27 -20.36
CA LYS A 175 -41.25 -10.21 -19.76
C LYS A 175 -40.81 -10.03 -18.32
N VAL A 176 -40.25 -8.86 -18.02
CA VAL A 176 -39.85 -8.49 -16.66
C VAL A 176 -41.09 -8.54 -15.75
N PRO A 177 -41.05 -9.27 -14.63
CA PRO A 177 -42.15 -9.25 -13.66
C PRO A 177 -42.42 -7.83 -13.17
N SER A 178 -43.70 -7.49 -12.99
CA SER A 178 -44.17 -6.13 -12.62
C SER A 178 -43.57 -5.57 -11.32
N HIS A 179 -42.99 -6.41 -10.47
CA HIS A 179 -42.32 -6.02 -9.23
C HIS A 179 -40.82 -5.71 -9.39
N ALA A 180 -40.23 -5.96 -10.56
CA ALA A 180 -38.80 -5.72 -10.85
C ALA A 180 -38.55 -4.50 -11.76
N THR A 181 -39.59 -3.77 -12.16
CA THR A 181 -39.43 -2.51 -12.90
C THR A 181 -39.09 -1.39 -11.91
N SER A 182 -37.80 -1.16 -11.66
CA SER A 182 -37.37 0.12 -11.10
C SER A 182 -37.68 1.21 -12.12
N ASN A 183 -38.26 2.32 -11.67
CA ASN A 183 -38.60 3.46 -12.51
C ASN A 183 -37.30 4.17 -12.93
N VAL A 184 -36.57 3.61 -13.89
CA VAL A 184 -35.32 4.19 -14.39
C VAL A 184 -35.69 5.37 -15.28
N ARG A 185 -35.54 6.57 -14.75
CA ARG A 185 -35.59 7.81 -15.52
C ARG A 185 -34.40 7.81 -16.49
N HIS A 186 -34.63 7.43 -17.73
CA HIS A 186 -33.61 7.51 -18.77
C HIS A 186 -33.22 8.98 -19.01
N GLY A 187 -31.93 9.28 -18.87
CA GLY A 187 -31.38 10.57 -19.22
C GLY A 187 -31.57 10.85 -20.71
N HIS A 188 -31.92 12.08 -21.06
CA HIS A 188 -32.02 12.52 -22.44
C HIS A 188 -30.59 12.67 -23.00
N PHE A 189 -30.13 11.70 -23.78
CA PHE A 189 -28.90 11.81 -24.55
C PHE A 189 -29.23 12.58 -25.84
N PRO A 190 -28.58 13.72 -26.14
CA PRO A 190 -28.75 14.36 -27.43
C PRO A 190 -28.23 13.41 -28.51
N SER A 191 -29.13 12.99 -29.40
CA SER A 191 -28.78 12.19 -30.57
C SER A 191 -27.73 12.93 -31.40
N PRO A 192 -26.65 12.28 -31.87
CA PRO A 192 -25.70 12.92 -32.78
C PRO A 192 -26.46 13.40 -34.02
N SER A 193 -26.31 14.69 -34.34
CA SER A 193 -27.01 15.30 -35.45
C SER A 193 -26.73 14.54 -36.74
N PRO A 194 -27.77 14.10 -37.49
CA PRO A 194 -27.54 13.53 -38.80
C PRO A 194 -26.90 14.60 -39.70
N LYS A 195 -25.85 14.20 -40.41
CA LYS A 195 -25.16 15.05 -41.40
C LYS A 195 -26.20 15.67 -42.32
N ALA A 196 -26.05 16.98 -42.55
CA ALA A 196 -26.99 17.82 -43.29
C ALA A 196 -27.38 17.19 -44.64
N ALA A 197 -28.66 16.81 -44.76
CA ALA A 197 -29.28 16.59 -46.05
C ALA A 197 -29.35 17.94 -46.81
N PRO A 198 -29.24 17.94 -48.15
CA PRO A 198 -29.39 19.16 -48.93
C PRO A 198 -30.77 19.77 -48.67
N SER A 199 -30.78 21.05 -48.29
CA SER A 199 -31.97 21.79 -47.91
C SER A 199 -33.03 21.76 -49.01
N PRO A 200 -34.30 21.45 -48.72
CA PRO A 200 -35.36 21.65 -49.69
C PRO A 200 -35.45 23.13 -50.05
N VAL A 201 -35.83 23.43 -51.29
CA VAL A 201 -35.98 24.79 -51.80
C VAL A 201 -37.17 25.43 -51.08
N LEU A 202 -36.93 26.06 -49.93
CA LEU A 202 -37.93 26.80 -49.18
C LEU A 202 -38.09 28.21 -49.75
N ASP A 203 -39.34 28.68 -49.84
CA ASP A 203 -39.71 30.03 -50.26
C ASP A 203 -38.90 31.12 -49.53
N GLU A 204 -38.51 32.18 -50.24
CA GLU A 204 -37.62 33.26 -49.74
C GLU A 204 -38.12 33.94 -48.44
N LYS A 205 -39.44 33.96 -48.20
CA LYS A 205 -40.01 34.45 -46.93
C LYS A 205 -39.71 33.53 -45.73
N ALA A 206 -39.66 32.21 -45.94
CA ALA A 206 -39.38 31.24 -44.89
C ALA A 206 -37.90 31.30 -44.45
N LYS A 207 -36.97 31.44 -45.40
CA LYS A 207 -35.54 31.62 -45.12
C LYS A 207 -35.24 32.87 -44.29
N ARG A 208 -35.95 33.98 -44.55
CA ARG A 208 -35.78 35.23 -43.79
C ARG A 208 -36.24 35.05 -42.34
N LYS A 209 -37.38 34.39 -42.12
CA LYS A 209 -37.89 34.08 -40.77
C LYS A 209 -36.93 33.16 -40.01
N GLU A 210 -36.36 32.16 -40.65
CA GLU A 210 -35.39 31.25 -40.02
C GLU A 210 -34.12 31.99 -39.59
N ARG A 211 -33.57 32.86 -40.46
CA ARG A 211 -32.40 33.70 -40.12
C ARG A 211 -32.68 34.62 -38.94
N GLU A 212 -33.87 35.23 -38.87
CA GLU A 212 -34.27 36.06 -37.73
C GLU A 212 -34.41 35.24 -36.44
N THR A 213 -35.02 34.05 -36.51
CA THR A 213 -35.11 33.15 -35.34
C THR A 213 -33.72 32.70 -34.87
N ARG A 214 -32.82 32.36 -35.80
CA ARG A 214 -31.46 31.97 -35.48
C ARG A 214 -30.69 33.12 -34.82
N ARG A 215 -30.77 34.34 -35.38
CA ARG A 215 -30.16 35.53 -34.77
C ARG A 215 -30.71 35.80 -33.37
N ARG A 216 -32.01 35.57 -33.15
CA ARG A 216 -32.65 35.68 -31.82
C ARG A 216 -32.14 34.61 -30.86
N THR A 217 -31.96 33.37 -31.31
CA THR A 217 -31.38 32.30 -30.48
C THR A 217 -29.90 32.53 -30.17
N GLU A 218 -29.11 33.06 -31.12
CA GLU A 218 -27.71 33.40 -30.91
C GLU A 218 -27.56 34.60 -29.95
N GLN A 219 -28.43 35.61 -30.04
CA GLN A 219 -28.50 36.70 -29.07
C GLN A 219 -28.94 36.20 -27.69
N ALA A 220 -29.92 35.29 -27.60
CA ALA A 220 -30.32 34.67 -26.34
C ALA A 220 -29.18 33.84 -25.72
N GLY A 221 -28.44 33.09 -26.53
CA GLY A 221 -27.27 32.34 -26.07
C GLY A 221 -26.12 33.24 -25.60
N ARG A 222 -25.90 34.38 -26.27
CA ARG A 222 -24.93 35.41 -25.83
C ARG A 222 -25.35 36.04 -24.51
N LEU A 223 -26.62 36.39 -24.34
CA LEU A 223 -27.15 36.93 -23.10
C LEU A 223 -27.10 35.90 -21.95
N SER A 224 -27.35 34.61 -22.23
CA SER A 224 -27.20 33.53 -21.24
C SER A 224 -25.75 33.40 -20.78
N ARG A 225 -24.79 33.32 -21.71
CA ARG A 225 -23.36 33.24 -21.39
C ARG A 225 -22.85 34.47 -20.65
N ALA A 226 -23.33 35.67 -21.03
CA ALA A 226 -23.02 36.88 -20.29
C ALA A 226 -23.58 36.83 -18.87
N LYS A 227 -24.83 36.41 -18.69
CA LYS A 227 -25.47 36.25 -17.37
C LYS A 227 -24.73 35.22 -16.51
N GLU A 228 -24.39 34.06 -17.07
CA GLU A 228 -23.57 33.02 -16.42
C GLU A 228 -22.21 33.58 -16.02
N SER A 229 -21.51 34.29 -16.91
CA SER A 229 -20.22 34.90 -16.56
C SER A 229 -20.33 35.93 -15.42
N THR A 230 -21.39 36.74 -15.39
CA THR A 230 -21.60 37.70 -14.29
C THR A 230 -21.96 37.00 -12.98
N LEU A 231 -22.66 35.85 -13.04
CA LEU A 231 -22.92 35.03 -11.86
C LEU A 231 -21.62 34.42 -11.33
N ASP A 232 -20.71 33.98 -12.21
CA ASP A 232 -19.39 33.46 -11.81
C ASP A 232 -18.51 34.54 -11.15
N TYR A 233 -18.57 35.79 -11.63
CA TYR A 233 -17.89 36.92 -10.97
C TYR A 233 -18.56 37.29 -9.64
N ARG A 234 -19.90 37.31 -9.57
CA ARG A 234 -20.66 37.64 -8.35
C ARG A 234 -20.55 36.57 -7.28
N LEU A 235 -20.38 35.31 -7.67
CA LEU A 235 -20.14 34.18 -6.77
C LEU A 235 -18.65 34.05 -6.39
N GLY A 236 -17.76 34.92 -6.91
CA GLY A 236 -16.34 34.92 -6.56
C GLY A 236 -15.56 33.69 -7.04
N ILE A 237 -16.19 32.79 -7.81
CA ILE A 237 -15.62 31.51 -8.26
C ILE A 237 -14.37 31.73 -9.14
N LYS A 238 -14.31 32.86 -9.85
CA LYS A 238 -13.19 33.20 -10.74
C LYS A 238 -12.11 34.08 -10.10
N GLY A 239 -12.36 34.64 -8.91
CA GLY A 239 -11.53 35.71 -8.33
C GLY A 239 -10.47 35.25 -7.33
N ASP A 240 -10.77 34.27 -6.47
CA ASP A 240 -9.88 33.96 -5.34
C ASP A 240 -9.84 32.46 -4.95
N ALA A 241 -10.50 31.61 -5.74
CA ALA A 241 -10.54 30.16 -5.59
C ALA A 241 -9.86 29.40 -6.76
N ALA A 242 -9.11 30.13 -7.59
CA ALA A 242 -8.42 29.60 -8.76
C ALA A 242 -7.07 28.95 -8.45
N VAL A 243 -6.65 28.89 -7.17
CA VAL A 243 -5.86 27.74 -6.69
C VAL A 243 -6.87 26.62 -6.47
N GLN A 244 -7.32 26.03 -7.57
CA GLN A 244 -8.20 24.88 -7.50
C GLN A 244 -7.52 23.82 -6.64
N ARG A 245 -8.01 23.63 -5.42
CA ARG A 245 -7.94 22.34 -4.74
C ARG A 245 -8.74 21.38 -5.63
N ARG A 246 -8.10 20.93 -6.71
CA ARG A 246 -8.60 19.88 -7.59
C ARG A 246 -8.78 18.67 -6.66
N VAL A 247 -10.03 18.32 -6.39
CA VAL A 247 -10.33 17.13 -5.60
C VAL A 247 -9.84 15.93 -6.41
N ASN A 248 -8.93 15.15 -5.85
CA ASN A 248 -8.48 13.91 -6.49
C ASN A 248 -9.72 13.03 -6.75
N PRO A 249 -9.95 12.58 -7.99
CA PRO A 249 -11.14 11.81 -8.31
C PRO A 249 -11.03 10.45 -7.64
N ILE A 250 -12.10 10.04 -6.96
CA ILE A 250 -12.15 8.75 -6.24
C ILE A 250 -12.59 7.63 -7.21
N THR A 251 -13.27 7.98 -8.31
CA THR A 251 -13.82 7.02 -9.29
C THR A 251 -12.94 6.91 -10.53
N LEU A 252 -12.87 5.71 -11.12
CA LEU A 252 -12.15 5.46 -12.38
C LEU A 252 -12.61 6.37 -13.53
N LYS A 253 -13.92 6.64 -13.61
CA LYS A 253 -14.49 7.57 -14.60
C LYS A 253 -14.03 9.00 -14.38
N GLY A 254 -13.88 9.42 -13.12
CA GLY A 254 -13.32 10.73 -12.77
C GLY A 254 -11.84 10.84 -13.18
N TRP A 255 -11.04 9.79 -12.97
CA TRP A 255 -9.67 9.72 -13.48
C TRP A 255 -9.62 9.83 -14.99
N ALA A 256 -10.47 9.08 -15.72
CA ALA A 256 -10.52 9.14 -17.17
C ALA A 256 -10.85 10.56 -17.68
N SER A 257 -11.79 11.26 -17.06
CA SER A 257 -12.12 12.64 -17.40
C SER A 257 -10.95 13.59 -17.13
N LEU A 258 -10.29 13.48 -15.98
CA LEU A 258 -9.12 14.33 -15.67
C LEU A 258 -7.94 14.07 -16.60
N VAL A 259 -7.74 12.81 -16.99
CA VAL A 259 -6.70 12.43 -17.93
C VAL A 259 -7.00 13.04 -19.30
N GLU A 260 -8.24 12.94 -19.79
CA GLU A 260 -8.64 13.55 -21.07
C GLU A 260 -8.48 15.07 -21.05
N ASP A 261 -8.96 15.75 -20.00
CA ASP A 261 -8.79 17.20 -19.84
C ASP A 261 -7.31 17.61 -19.88
N ARG A 262 -6.43 16.82 -19.26
CA ARG A 262 -4.98 17.08 -19.23
C ARG A 262 -4.32 16.79 -20.57
N ILE A 263 -4.77 15.77 -21.30
CA ILE A 263 -4.34 15.48 -22.67
C ILE A 263 -4.75 16.63 -23.60
N GLU A 264 -5.98 17.14 -23.47
CA GLU A 264 -6.47 18.24 -24.28
C GLU A 264 -5.72 19.55 -23.99
N SER A 265 -5.48 19.85 -22.71
CA SER A 265 -4.66 21.00 -22.29
C SER A 265 -3.23 20.91 -22.85
N ALA A 266 -2.58 19.75 -22.74
CA ALA A 266 -1.24 19.53 -23.29
C ALA A 266 -1.20 19.60 -24.83
N ARG A 267 -2.32 19.27 -25.51
CA ARG A 267 -2.48 19.43 -26.96
C ARG A 267 -2.62 20.90 -27.35
N GLN A 268 -3.37 21.69 -26.59
CA GLN A 268 -3.51 23.13 -26.78
C GLN A 268 -2.18 23.87 -26.56
N GLU A 269 -1.42 23.48 -25.52
CA GLU A 269 -0.08 24.01 -25.23
C GLU A 269 0.98 23.57 -26.25
N GLY A 270 0.66 22.59 -27.10
CA GLY A 270 1.59 22.09 -28.12
C GLY A 270 2.75 21.26 -27.56
N LEU A 271 2.66 20.76 -26.31
CA LEU A 271 3.69 19.93 -25.68
C LEU A 271 4.01 18.67 -26.49
N PHE A 272 3.00 18.07 -27.13
CA PHE A 272 3.18 16.91 -28.02
C PHE A 272 3.96 17.23 -29.31
N ARG A 273 4.05 18.50 -29.70
CA ARG A 273 4.84 18.94 -30.86
C ARG A 273 6.31 19.16 -30.48
N ASN A 274 6.58 19.57 -29.24
CA ASN A 274 7.92 19.87 -28.72
C ASN A 274 8.40 18.82 -27.69
N VAL A 275 8.31 17.54 -28.03
CA VAL A 275 8.83 16.47 -27.17
C VAL A 275 10.34 16.36 -27.37
N LYS A 276 11.12 16.64 -26.32
CA LYS A 276 12.57 16.46 -26.32
C LYS A 276 12.91 14.98 -26.61
N GLY A 277 13.80 14.72 -27.56
CA GLY A 277 14.23 13.36 -27.91
C GLY A 277 13.29 12.57 -28.83
N ARG A 278 12.42 13.24 -29.60
CA ARG A 278 11.54 12.56 -30.58
C ARG A 278 12.35 11.69 -31.55
N GLY A 279 12.09 10.38 -31.54
CA GLY A 279 12.77 9.40 -32.41
C GLY A 279 14.10 8.87 -31.87
N GLN A 280 14.60 9.41 -30.76
CA GLN A 280 15.75 8.84 -30.05
C GLN A 280 15.28 7.76 -29.06
N PRO A 281 16.08 6.70 -28.81
CA PRO A 281 15.77 5.72 -27.78
C PRO A 281 15.69 6.40 -26.41
N LEU A 282 14.73 6.00 -25.58
CA LEU A 282 14.63 6.47 -24.20
C LEU A 282 15.92 6.12 -23.45
N GLU A 283 16.39 7.04 -22.60
CA GLU A 283 17.51 6.76 -21.71
C GLU A 283 17.15 5.59 -20.78
N SER A 284 17.74 4.43 -21.08
CA SER A 284 17.68 3.25 -20.23
C SER A 284 18.52 3.54 -18.99
N THR A 285 17.85 3.73 -17.86
CA THR A 285 18.50 3.89 -16.57
C THR A 285 19.08 2.53 -16.16
N THR A 286 20.16 2.49 -15.39
CA THR A 286 20.71 1.23 -14.84
C THR A 286 19.66 0.36 -14.15
N GLN A 287 18.63 0.98 -13.55
CA GLN A 287 17.52 0.30 -12.92
C GLN A 287 16.47 -0.28 -13.89
N ASP A 288 16.41 0.17 -15.15
CA ASP A 288 15.59 -0.45 -16.22
C ASP A 288 16.09 -1.88 -16.52
N SER A 289 17.38 -2.13 -16.31
CA SER A 289 18.01 -3.43 -16.55
C SER A 289 17.85 -4.40 -15.37
N ASN A 290 17.14 -4.03 -14.30
CA ASN A 290 16.95 -4.89 -13.14
C ASN A 290 16.00 -6.06 -13.48
N PRO A 291 16.47 -7.32 -13.53
CA PRO A 291 15.63 -8.47 -13.90
C PRO A 291 14.61 -8.86 -12.83
N PHE A 292 14.76 -8.34 -11.61
CA PHE A 292 13.93 -8.69 -10.45
C PHE A 292 12.69 -7.81 -10.27
N ILE A 293 12.56 -6.74 -11.06
CA ILE A 293 11.42 -5.81 -11.02
C ILE A 293 10.69 -5.93 -12.34
N ALA A 294 9.37 -6.10 -12.30
CA ALA A 294 8.59 -6.13 -13.53
C ALA A 294 8.67 -4.77 -14.25
N ARG A 295 8.58 -4.75 -15.58
CA ARG A 295 8.65 -3.51 -16.37
C ARG A 295 7.59 -2.49 -15.92
N GLU A 296 6.41 -2.98 -15.55
CA GLU A 296 5.30 -2.18 -15.04
C GLU A 296 5.63 -1.53 -13.69
N GLU A 297 6.19 -2.30 -12.75
CA GLU A 297 6.60 -1.81 -11.43
C GLU A 297 7.74 -0.79 -11.55
N PHE A 298 8.68 -1.05 -12.46
CA PHE A 298 9.75 -0.11 -12.77
C PHE A 298 9.18 1.22 -13.28
N LEU A 299 8.28 1.17 -14.28
CA LEU A 299 7.65 2.37 -14.84
C LEU A 299 6.83 3.12 -13.80
N MET A 300 6.08 2.39 -12.97
CA MET A 300 5.31 2.96 -11.87
C MET A 300 6.24 3.67 -10.87
N ASN A 301 7.28 2.99 -10.38
CA ASN A 301 8.25 3.56 -9.45
C ASN A 301 8.97 4.78 -10.05
N ARG A 302 9.29 4.76 -11.35
CA ARG A 302 9.88 5.90 -12.06
C ARG A 302 8.91 7.08 -12.14
N ILE A 303 7.63 6.84 -12.39
CA ILE A 303 6.60 7.91 -12.38
C ILE A 303 6.48 8.48 -10.96
N VAL A 304 6.39 7.63 -9.94
CA VAL A 304 6.31 8.02 -8.53
C VAL A 304 7.51 8.87 -8.11
N GLN A 305 8.74 8.42 -8.43
CA GLN A 305 9.98 9.17 -8.17
C GLN A 305 10.03 10.50 -8.92
N ARG A 306 9.64 10.53 -10.21
CA ARG A 306 9.61 11.76 -11.02
C ARG A 306 8.61 12.78 -10.50
N GLN A 307 7.50 12.32 -9.92
CA GLN A 307 6.50 13.19 -9.28
C GLN A 307 6.87 13.54 -7.83
N GLY A 308 8.02 13.06 -7.32
CA GLY A 308 8.45 13.31 -5.95
C GLY A 308 7.53 12.68 -4.90
N ALA A 309 6.68 11.72 -5.28
CA ALA A 309 5.75 11.06 -4.38
C ALA A 309 6.51 10.02 -3.55
N ALA A 310 7.10 10.45 -2.44
CA ALA A 310 7.72 9.54 -1.51
C ALA A 310 6.64 8.88 -0.63
N PRO A 311 6.83 7.61 -0.20
CA PRO A 311 5.99 7.07 0.85
C PRO A 311 5.99 8.01 2.07
N PRO A 312 4.86 8.14 2.78
CA PRO A 312 4.74 9.12 3.87
C PRO A 312 5.79 8.94 4.97
N TRP A 313 6.22 7.71 5.24
CA TRP A 313 7.28 7.45 6.22
C TRP A 313 8.66 7.93 5.75
N VAL A 314 8.91 8.01 4.45
CA VAL A 314 10.16 8.54 3.86
C VAL A 314 10.22 10.06 3.98
N GLU A 315 9.09 10.76 3.83
CA GLU A 315 9.02 12.20 4.08
C GLU A 315 9.35 12.51 5.55
N VAL A 316 8.71 11.80 6.48
CA VAL A 316 8.98 11.91 7.91
C VAL A 316 10.40 11.47 8.25
N GLN A 317 10.96 10.49 7.53
CA GLN A 317 12.35 10.12 7.67
C GLN A 317 13.27 11.29 7.36
N GLY A 318 13.03 11.98 6.24
CA GLY A 318 13.78 13.17 5.85
C GLY A 318 13.67 14.28 6.89
N GLU A 319 12.45 14.58 7.38
CA GLU A 319 12.23 15.55 8.47
C GLU A 319 13.04 15.20 9.72
N MET A 320 12.98 13.94 10.15
CA MET A 320 13.70 13.44 11.31
C MET A 320 15.22 13.54 11.13
N GLU A 321 15.75 13.15 9.96
CA GLU A 321 17.19 13.20 9.68
C GLU A 321 17.70 14.64 9.60
N LEU A 322 16.92 15.56 9.03
CA LEU A 322 17.21 17.00 9.04
C LEU A 322 17.20 17.58 10.46
N ALA A 323 16.25 17.17 11.31
CA ALA A 323 16.21 17.59 12.71
C ALA A 323 17.44 17.07 13.49
N VAL A 324 17.81 15.80 13.30
CA VAL A 324 18.99 15.19 13.94
C VAL A 324 20.29 15.87 13.47
N THR A 325 20.42 16.11 12.17
CA THR A 325 21.63 16.74 11.61
C THR A 325 21.75 18.20 12.07
N SER A 326 20.66 18.97 12.06
CA SER A 326 20.68 20.35 12.56
C SER A 326 20.94 20.44 14.07
N PHE A 327 20.39 19.53 14.88
CA PHE A 327 20.74 19.43 16.30
C PHE A 327 22.23 19.15 16.50
N ARG A 328 22.78 18.16 15.78
CA ARG A 328 24.21 17.79 15.86
C ARG A 328 25.13 18.92 15.43
N THR A 329 24.79 19.68 14.38
CA THR A 329 25.61 20.81 13.94
C THR A 329 25.61 21.92 14.99
N VAL A 330 24.45 22.26 15.57
CA VAL A 330 24.37 23.26 16.66
C VAL A 330 25.19 22.81 17.86
N LEU A 331 25.04 21.56 18.29
CA LEU A 331 25.76 21.01 19.44
C LEU A 331 27.28 20.96 19.19
N LYS A 332 27.71 20.55 18.00
CA LYS A 332 29.12 20.59 17.60
C LYS A 332 29.67 22.02 17.59
N GLN A 333 28.92 22.97 17.02
CA GLN A 333 29.34 24.37 16.95
C GLN A 333 29.40 25.05 18.31
N SER A 334 28.45 24.77 19.21
CA SER A 334 28.45 25.34 20.56
C SER A 334 29.64 24.82 21.36
N TRP A 335 29.93 23.52 21.28
CA TRP A 335 31.06 22.90 21.94
C TRP A 335 32.41 23.37 21.37
N THR A 336 32.62 23.34 20.06
CA THR A 336 33.87 23.80 19.42
C THR A 336 34.23 25.22 19.85
N ARG A 337 33.26 26.14 19.88
CA ARG A 337 33.47 27.52 20.35
C ARG A 337 33.84 27.59 21.82
N ARG A 338 33.21 26.78 22.69
CA ARG A 338 33.53 26.73 24.12
C ARG A 338 34.91 26.14 24.35
N ALA A 339 35.22 25.01 23.72
CA ALA A 339 36.50 24.31 23.83
C ALA A 339 37.66 25.20 23.36
N ILE A 340 37.53 25.87 22.21
CA ILE A 340 38.57 26.79 21.74
C ILE A 340 38.79 27.92 22.75
N ARG A 341 37.72 28.53 23.30
CA ARG A 341 37.87 29.57 24.33
C ARG A 341 38.57 29.03 25.58
N MET A 342 38.16 27.87 26.07
CA MET A 342 38.77 27.21 27.25
C MET A 342 40.25 26.95 27.03
N LEU A 343 40.62 26.39 25.88
CA LEU A 343 42.01 26.08 25.54
C LEU A 343 42.85 27.34 25.31
N THR A 344 42.28 28.43 24.78
CA THR A 344 42.99 29.72 24.67
C THR A 344 43.18 30.45 26.00
N LEU A 345 42.41 30.10 27.04
CA LEU A 345 42.58 30.66 28.39
C LEU A 345 43.66 29.90 29.18
N GLN A 346 44.03 28.69 28.76
CA GLN A 346 45.13 27.93 29.34
C GLN A 346 46.49 28.45 28.84
N PRO A 347 47.56 28.33 29.64
CA PRO A 347 48.88 28.82 29.25
C PRO A 347 49.38 28.18 27.96
N THR A 348 49.96 28.99 27.08
CA THR A 348 50.29 28.68 25.67
C THR A 348 51.27 27.53 25.47
N ASP A 349 52.00 27.14 26.52
CA ASP A 349 53.08 26.15 26.44
C ASP A 349 52.57 24.71 26.27
N LEU A 350 51.28 24.47 26.54
CA LEU A 350 50.63 23.15 26.47
C LEU A 350 49.96 22.88 25.12
N LEU A 351 49.69 23.93 24.33
CA LEU A 351 49.01 23.84 23.04
C LEU A 351 49.74 22.97 21.98
N PRO A 352 51.08 23.04 21.82
CA PRO A 352 51.76 22.22 20.80
C PRO A 352 51.85 20.73 21.15
N LYS A 353 51.48 20.34 22.38
CA LYS A 353 51.50 18.93 22.84
C LYS A 353 50.12 18.28 22.81
N LEU A 354 49.07 19.02 22.46
CA LEU A 354 47.71 18.54 22.56
C LEU A 354 47.43 17.50 21.47
N THR A 355 47.12 16.28 21.90
CA THR A 355 46.75 15.19 20.99
C THR A 355 45.24 15.15 20.77
N LEU A 356 44.79 14.45 19.73
CA LEU A 356 43.37 14.26 19.44
C LEU A 356 42.64 13.62 20.62
N ASP A 357 43.27 12.64 21.27
CA ASP A 357 42.70 11.95 22.44
C ASP A 357 42.52 12.88 23.64
N ASP A 358 43.44 13.81 23.87
CA ASP A 358 43.33 14.82 24.93
C ASP A 358 42.13 15.75 24.69
N VAL A 359 41.86 16.10 23.42
CA VAL A 359 40.70 16.90 23.04
C VAL A 359 39.40 16.10 23.21
N ILE A 360 39.40 14.81 22.83
CA ILE A 360 38.24 13.94 23.04
C ILE A 360 37.94 13.74 24.52
N ALA A 361 38.95 13.77 25.40
CA ALA A 361 38.79 13.65 26.85
C ALA A 361 38.32 14.96 27.52
N LEU A 362 38.38 16.10 26.83
CA LEU A 362 38.00 17.40 27.37
C LEU A 362 36.50 17.42 27.75
N ARG A 363 36.20 17.73 29.01
CA ARG A 363 34.81 17.88 29.52
C ARG A 363 34.68 19.16 30.32
N ASP A 364 33.52 19.81 30.21
CA ASP A 364 33.22 21.03 30.96
C ASP A 364 31.80 20.96 31.55
N ALA A 365 31.72 20.79 32.88
CA ALA A 365 30.48 20.69 33.62
C ALA A 365 29.66 22.00 33.58
N GLU A 366 30.31 23.17 33.49
CA GLU A 366 29.58 24.44 33.44
C GLU A 366 28.85 24.61 32.11
N TRP A 367 29.48 24.19 31.01
CA TRP A 367 28.86 24.24 29.70
C TRP A 367 27.71 23.25 29.60
N GLU A 368 27.92 22.01 30.08
CA GLU A 368 26.87 21.00 30.11
C GLU A 368 25.66 21.48 30.91
N ALA A 369 25.85 22.08 32.08
CA ALA A 369 24.75 22.59 32.90
C ALA A 369 23.98 23.75 32.23
N ARG A 370 24.68 24.66 31.53
CA ARG A 370 24.04 25.78 30.83
C ARG A 370 23.23 25.32 29.62
N GLU A 371 23.76 24.37 28.85
CA GLU A 371 23.12 23.89 27.62
C GLU A 371 22.18 22.69 27.85
N GLN A 372 22.13 22.13 29.07
CA GLN A 372 21.31 20.96 29.39
C GLN A 372 19.84 21.14 29.02
N ALA A 373 19.24 22.27 29.38
CA ALA A 373 17.83 22.56 29.10
C ALA A 373 17.54 22.63 27.59
N PHE A 374 18.50 23.11 26.79
CA PHE A 374 18.37 23.12 25.33
C PHE A 374 18.50 21.71 24.76
N HIS A 375 19.50 20.94 25.20
CA HIS A 375 19.69 19.57 24.74
C HIS A 375 18.50 18.68 25.06
N GLU A 376 17.91 18.82 26.25
CA GLU A 376 16.74 18.04 26.66
C GLU A 376 15.52 18.37 25.79
N THR A 377 15.20 19.65 25.59
CA THR A 377 14.05 20.05 24.75
C THR A 377 14.24 19.67 23.29
N ALA A 378 15.43 19.87 22.71
CA ALA A 378 15.72 19.46 21.33
C ALA A 378 15.65 17.93 21.15
N LEU A 379 16.13 17.16 22.11
CA LEU A 379 16.04 15.69 22.06
C LEU A 379 14.60 15.20 22.25
N GLU A 380 13.79 15.87 23.06
CA GLU A 380 12.36 15.57 23.18
C GLU A 380 11.64 15.75 21.84
N GLU A 381 11.93 16.83 21.11
CA GLU A 381 11.38 17.09 19.77
C GLU A 381 11.85 16.06 18.74
N VAL A 382 13.16 15.76 18.70
CA VAL A 382 13.71 14.70 17.82
C VAL A 382 13.07 13.35 18.16
N ASN A 383 12.94 13.02 19.45
CA ASN A 383 12.31 11.78 19.88
C ASN A 383 10.80 11.76 19.56
N ALA A 384 10.12 12.91 19.53
CA ALA A 384 8.74 12.99 19.04
C ALA A 384 8.64 12.66 17.55
N LEU A 385 9.58 13.14 16.73
CA LEU A 385 9.67 12.74 15.31
C LEU A 385 9.99 11.26 15.14
N VAL A 386 10.88 10.70 15.98
CA VAL A 386 11.15 9.25 15.99
C VAL A 386 9.89 8.46 16.31
N ARG A 387 9.03 8.91 17.24
CA ARG A 387 7.73 8.27 17.52
C ARG A 387 6.80 8.33 16.30
N LYS A 388 6.68 9.50 15.66
CA LYS A 388 5.90 9.68 14.41
C LYS A 388 6.39 8.75 13.31
N TYR A 389 7.70 8.69 13.11
CA TYR A 389 8.36 7.84 12.13
C TYR A 389 8.13 6.34 12.42
N ASN A 390 8.40 5.89 13.64
CA ASN A 390 8.25 4.48 14.03
C ASN A 390 6.81 3.98 13.93
N GLY A 391 5.83 4.88 14.09
CA GLY A 391 4.42 4.57 13.88
C GLY A 391 4.06 4.29 12.42
N LEU A 392 4.74 4.93 11.47
CA LEU A 392 4.50 4.79 10.03
C LEU A 392 5.44 3.76 9.37
N ALA A 393 6.64 3.58 9.92
CA ALA A 393 7.69 2.77 9.31
C ALA A 393 7.48 1.25 9.53
N PRO A 394 7.80 0.42 8.51
CA PRO A 394 7.90 -1.03 8.68
C PRO A 394 8.90 -1.42 9.78
N TYR A 395 8.66 -2.55 10.44
CA TYR A 395 9.46 -3.01 11.59
C TYR A 395 10.98 -3.01 11.34
N ALA A 396 11.41 -3.36 10.12
CA ALA A 396 12.84 -3.44 9.77
C ALA A 396 13.57 -2.08 9.80
N VAL A 397 12.87 -0.96 9.60
CA VAL A 397 13.48 0.37 9.43
C VAL A 397 13.24 1.28 10.64
N ARG A 398 12.68 0.77 11.73
CA ARG A 398 12.40 1.56 12.94
C ARG A 398 13.70 1.99 13.62
N LYS A 399 13.71 3.21 14.19
CA LYS A 399 14.88 3.80 14.85
C LYS A 399 14.69 3.84 16.37
N GLY A 400 15.80 3.74 17.11
CA GLY A 400 15.82 3.91 18.56
C GLY A 400 15.73 5.39 18.97
N TYR A 401 15.39 5.62 20.25
CA TYR A 401 15.40 6.97 20.82
C TYR A 401 16.82 7.48 21.03
N TYR A 402 17.00 8.78 20.85
CA TYR A 402 18.27 9.47 21.09
C TYR A 402 18.38 9.87 22.56
N SER A 403 19.56 9.64 23.13
CA SER A 403 19.90 10.01 24.51
C SER A 403 20.94 11.13 24.54
N ARG A 404 20.84 11.99 25.56
CA ARG A 404 21.75 13.14 25.73
C ARG A 404 23.21 12.73 25.83
N SER A 405 23.52 11.73 26.65
CA SER A 405 24.88 11.26 26.87
C SER A 405 25.52 10.75 25.57
N ALA A 406 24.78 9.96 24.79
CA ALA A 406 25.29 9.42 23.53
C ALA A 406 25.57 10.51 22.48
N GLU A 407 24.70 11.52 22.38
CA GLU A 407 24.90 12.63 21.45
C GLU A 407 26.04 13.56 21.88
N LEU A 408 26.23 13.78 23.19
CA LEU A 408 27.39 14.51 23.73
C LEU A 408 28.69 13.76 23.43
N ASP A 409 28.76 12.47 23.76
CA ASP A 409 29.93 11.63 23.47
C ASP A 409 30.27 11.60 21.98
N LYS A 410 29.25 11.60 21.12
CA LYS A 410 29.47 11.69 19.68
C LYS A 410 30.03 13.04 19.28
N ALA A 411 29.46 14.13 19.78
CA ALA A 411 29.92 15.46 19.45
C ALA A 411 31.34 15.75 19.95
N TYR A 412 31.74 15.21 21.11
CA TYR A 412 33.12 15.30 21.58
C TYR A 412 34.12 14.63 20.63
N ARG A 413 33.74 13.51 19.99
CA ARG A 413 34.57 12.87 18.96
C ARG A 413 34.58 13.68 17.67
N ASP A 414 33.41 14.07 17.17
CA ASP A 414 33.26 14.76 15.87
C ASP A 414 33.84 16.19 15.88
N SER A 415 33.92 16.83 17.05
CA SER A 415 34.46 18.19 17.21
C SER A 415 35.97 18.25 17.40
N ALA A 416 36.62 17.12 17.71
CA ALA A 416 38.03 17.12 18.10
C ALA A 416 38.93 17.68 16.99
N GLU A 417 38.69 17.25 15.73
CA GLU A 417 39.41 17.74 14.55
C GLU A 417 39.16 19.24 14.31
N ASP A 418 37.90 19.68 14.37
CA ASP A 418 37.51 21.08 14.21
C ASP A 418 38.16 21.99 15.27
N ILE A 419 38.31 21.50 16.50
CA ILE A 419 38.96 22.24 17.61
C ILE A 419 40.45 22.40 17.33
N LEU A 420 41.14 21.34 16.91
CA LEU A 420 42.56 21.39 16.57
C LEU A 420 42.81 22.37 15.42
N GLN A 421 41.99 22.29 14.36
CA GLN A 421 42.05 23.24 13.25
C GLN A 421 41.78 24.68 13.73
N GLY A 422 40.73 24.89 14.52
CA GLY A 422 40.37 26.22 15.03
C GLY A 422 41.44 26.83 15.95
N LEU A 423 42.17 26.00 16.70
CA LEU A 423 43.33 26.43 17.49
C LEU A 423 44.51 26.84 16.61
N ALA A 424 44.84 26.03 15.59
CA ALA A 424 45.90 26.35 14.64
C ALA A 424 45.62 27.67 13.90
N GLU A 425 44.37 27.87 13.46
CA GLU A 425 43.93 29.13 12.84
C GLU A 425 44.06 30.32 13.81
N ARG A 426 43.64 30.16 15.07
CA ARG A 426 43.80 31.21 16.09
C ARG A 426 45.27 31.53 16.40
N MET A 427 46.12 30.52 16.55
CA MET A 427 47.56 30.73 16.74
C MET A 427 48.19 31.43 15.53
N SER A 428 47.82 31.03 14.31
CA SER A 428 48.31 31.66 13.07
C SER A 428 47.85 33.12 12.93
N SER A 429 46.61 33.43 13.33
CA SER A 429 46.05 34.79 13.29
C SER A 429 46.68 35.70 14.35
N VAL A 430 46.94 35.22 15.56
CA VAL A 430 47.68 35.96 16.59
C VAL A 430 49.08 36.33 16.09
N ASN A 431 49.79 35.38 15.47
CA ASN A 431 51.11 35.62 14.86
C ASN A 431 51.07 36.62 13.70
N LYS A 432 49.99 36.65 12.91
CA LYS A 432 49.78 37.66 11.84
C LYS A 432 49.49 39.04 12.40
N SER A 433 48.64 39.16 13.44
CA SER A 433 48.36 40.45 14.09
C SER A 433 49.59 41.04 14.79
N GLY A 434 50.48 40.21 15.33
CA GLY A 434 51.74 40.66 15.93
C GLY A 434 52.76 41.22 14.91
N ARG A 435 52.66 40.86 13.62
CA ARG A 435 53.55 41.36 12.56
C ARG A 435 53.11 42.69 11.94
N PHE A 436 51.84 43.09 12.09
CA PHE A 436 51.33 44.37 11.57
C PHE A 436 51.55 45.55 12.54
N SER A 437 51.94 45.29 13.79
CA SER A 437 52.21 46.33 14.81
C SER A 437 53.65 46.86 14.79
N GLY A 438 54.40 46.65 13.70
CA GLY A 438 55.82 46.99 13.60
C GLY A 438 56.20 47.59 12.25
N VAL A 439 55.52 48.66 11.82
CA VAL A 439 56.05 49.60 10.82
C VAL A 439 55.83 51.02 11.34
N THR A 440 56.88 51.80 11.22
CA THR A 440 57.25 52.99 11.96
C THR A 440 56.60 54.28 11.45
N ASP A 441 56.56 55.24 12.37
CA ASP A 441 56.40 56.69 12.24
C ASP A 441 57.03 57.32 10.97
N GLY A 442 56.34 58.29 10.38
CA GLY A 442 56.75 59.03 9.18
C GLY A 442 55.64 59.95 8.67
N TRP A 443 55.75 61.23 9.03
CA TRP A 443 54.83 62.32 8.67
C TRP A 443 54.97 62.71 7.19
N GLU A 444 53.85 62.94 6.50
CA GLU A 444 53.61 64.14 5.66
C GLU A 444 52.16 64.16 5.11
N ASP A 445 51.59 65.37 5.13
CA ASP A 445 50.31 65.80 4.55
C ASP A 445 50.19 65.47 3.05
N ASP A 446 49.03 64.98 2.59
CA ASP A 446 48.23 65.69 1.56
C ASP A 446 46.85 65.01 1.34
N ASP A 447 45.83 65.86 1.40
CA ASP A 447 44.60 65.92 0.60
C ASP A 447 43.79 64.68 0.14
N ARG A 448 42.47 64.88 0.33
CA ARG A 448 41.35 64.54 -0.57
C ARG A 448 40.57 63.24 -0.32
N ALA A 449 39.38 63.46 0.24
CA ALA A 449 38.24 62.57 0.23
C ALA A 449 37.98 61.96 -1.16
N THR A 450 37.97 60.63 -1.24
CA THR A 450 37.14 59.82 -2.14
C THR A 450 37.03 58.43 -1.50
N GLU A 451 35.87 58.11 -0.94
CA GLU A 451 35.59 56.76 -0.43
C GLU A 451 35.35 55.78 -1.59
N PRO A 452 36.09 54.66 -1.67
CA PRO A 452 35.66 53.48 -2.41
C PRO A 452 34.79 52.56 -1.53
N PRO A 453 33.84 51.81 -2.12
CA PRO A 453 32.81 51.10 -1.38
C PRO A 453 33.41 49.99 -0.51
N GLY A 454 33.13 50.08 0.79
CA GLY A 454 33.54 49.09 1.78
C GLY A 454 32.98 47.70 1.46
N VAL A 455 33.86 46.79 1.02
CA VAL A 455 33.68 45.36 1.26
C VAL A 455 33.95 45.15 2.74
N THR A 456 32.92 45.38 3.56
CA THR A 456 32.92 44.85 4.91
C THR A 456 32.80 43.33 4.76
N SER A 457 33.92 42.62 4.88
CA SER A 457 33.90 41.20 5.19
C SER A 457 33.35 41.08 6.60
N SER A 458 32.02 41.13 6.72
CA SER A 458 31.32 40.74 7.92
C SER A 458 31.62 39.26 8.12
N VAL A 459 32.62 38.97 8.96
CA VAL A 459 32.68 37.69 9.65
C VAL A 459 31.45 37.71 10.55
N SER A 460 30.30 37.30 9.99
CA SER A 460 29.04 37.20 10.70
C SER A 460 29.32 36.43 11.98
N ARG A 461 29.20 37.11 13.13
CA ARG A 461 29.31 36.49 14.44
C ARG A 461 27.94 35.89 14.73
N TRP A 462 27.67 34.70 14.19
CA TRP A 462 26.42 33.99 14.44
C TRP A 462 26.33 33.71 15.93
N THR A 463 25.47 34.43 16.66
CA THR A 463 25.24 34.15 18.06
C THR A 463 24.44 32.85 18.20
N LEU A 464 24.55 32.16 19.34
CA LEU A 464 23.80 30.92 19.60
C LEU A 464 22.29 31.16 19.47
N ARG A 465 21.84 32.40 19.76
CA ARG A 465 20.47 32.88 19.51
C ARG A 465 20.09 32.95 18.03
N ASP A 466 21.01 33.33 17.15
CA ASP A 466 20.74 33.38 15.70
C ASP A 466 20.66 31.97 15.11
N LEU A 467 21.46 31.04 15.61
CA LEU A 467 21.41 29.62 15.23
C LEU A 467 20.16 28.91 15.77
N LEU A 468 19.74 29.22 17.00
CA LEU A 468 18.46 28.79 17.57
C LEU A 468 17.28 29.34 16.78
N ARG A 469 17.37 30.60 16.35
CA ARG A 469 16.35 31.23 15.51
C ARG A 469 16.28 30.55 14.14
N ASP A 470 17.42 30.22 13.54
CA ASP A 470 17.48 29.55 12.24
C ASP A 470 17.04 28.07 12.30
N TRP A 471 17.38 27.38 13.40
CA TRP A 471 16.87 26.05 13.73
C TRP A 471 15.34 26.06 13.93
N TRP A 472 14.82 27.06 14.64
CA TRP A 472 13.39 27.21 14.90
C TRP A 472 12.60 27.70 13.68
N THR A 473 13.18 28.54 12.81
CA THR A 473 12.56 28.95 11.54
C THR A 473 12.57 27.81 10.52
N SER A 474 13.62 26.98 10.48
CA SER A 474 13.64 25.74 9.69
C SER A 474 12.54 24.77 10.11
N PHE A 475 12.10 24.81 11.38
CA PHE A 475 11.05 23.94 11.90
C PHE A 475 9.62 24.48 11.68
N ARG A 476 9.44 25.81 11.63
CA ARG A 476 8.13 26.47 11.40
C ARG A 476 7.87 26.87 9.94
N GLY A 477 8.88 26.89 9.09
CA GLY A 477 8.80 27.27 7.69
C GLY A 477 8.52 26.09 6.77
N ARG A 478 7.35 25.44 6.90
CA ARG A 478 6.70 24.66 5.85
C ARG A 478 5.21 24.50 6.11
#